data_AF-A0AAV4WCP5-F1
#
_entry.id   AF-A0AAV4WCP5-F1
#
_cell.length_a   1.000
_cell.length_b   1.000
_cell.length_c   1.000
_cell.angle_alpha   90.00
_cell.angle_beta   90.00
_cell.angle_gamma   90.00
#
_symmetry.space_group_name_H-M   'P 1'
#
loop_
_entity.id
_entity.type
_entity.pdbx_description
1 polymer ?
#
loop_
_entity_poly.entity_id
_entity_poly.type
_entity_poly.pdbx_seq_one_letter_code
_entity_poly.pdbx_strand_id
1 'polypeptide(L)'
;MSISTLKFLKLLRFNKRIGILSSTLRTCAQELQSYSVCLMVVFMAFVVLFWLLLGRHVREFSTFVYSFESSISMMLKKFNYDDMYAAQPVLTPIAFFTFSLATAVVLINILLSIIIRSFEDVKHDVSMQSNEYEILDFFINRMKMLTGIGTAKVRPLPNMYRDKKKPKDSVSSFPDKVDRLVDFINDFYFENQMDFSGKDF
;
A
#
# COMPACT_ATOMS: atom_id res chain seq x y z
N MET A 1 -2.46 35.94 -1.77
CA MET A 1 -3.58 35.35 -1.00
C MET A 1 -3.42 33.84 -0.84
N SER A 2 -3.18 33.08 -1.91
CA SER A 2 -3.10 31.60 -1.89
C SER A 2 -1.97 31.00 -1.03
N ILE A 3 -0.82 31.67 -0.92
CA ILE A 3 0.32 31.20 -0.10
C ILE A 3 0.02 31.28 1.40
N SER A 4 -0.76 32.27 1.84
CA SER A 4 -1.16 32.42 3.24
C SER A 4 -2.13 31.32 3.66
N THR A 5 -3.04 30.90 2.77
CA THR A 5 -3.95 29.76 2.98
C THR A 5 -3.19 28.44 3.10
N LEU A 6 -2.14 28.23 2.28
CA LEU A 6 -1.26 27.05 2.40
C LEU A 6 -0.48 27.04 3.73
N LYS A 7 0.01 28.21 4.18
CA LYS A 7 0.64 28.34 5.52
C LYS A 7 -0.35 28.07 6.65
N PHE A 8 -1.60 28.54 6.52
CA PHE A 8 -2.67 28.30 7.49
C PHE A 8 -3.08 26.82 7.55
N LEU A 9 -3.17 26.13 6.41
CA LEU A 9 -3.35 24.67 6.36
C LEU A 9 -2.22 23.92 7.08
N LYS A 10 -0.98 24.41 6.96
CA LYS A 10 0.19 23.83 7.64
C LYS A 10 0.14 24.01 9.16
N LEU A 11 -0.41 25.14 9.63
CA LEU A 11 -0.68 25.43 11.05
C LEU A 11 -1.86 24.62 11.62
N LEU A 12 -2.84 24.25 10.80
CA LEU A 12 -3.98 23.40 11.21
C LEU A 12 -3.65 21.89 11.29
N ARG A 13 -2.47 21.48 10.80
CA ARG A 13 -1.98 20.09 10.89
C ARG A 13 -1.76 19.60 12.33
N PHE A 14 -1.80 20.48 13.33
CA PHE A 14 -1.79 20.11 14.75
C PHE A 14 -3.05 19.34 15.19
N ASN A 15 -4.12 19.34 14.39
CA ASN A 15 -5.29 18.50 14.62
C ASN A 15 -5.11 17.13 13.95
N LYS A 16 -5.21 16.04 14.75
CA LYS A 16 -5.06 14.65 14.32
C LYS A 16 -5.93 14.30 13.09
N ARG A 17 -7.13 14.90 12.97
CA ARG A 17 -8.01 14.69 11.79
C ARG A 17 -7.46 15.30 10.50
N ILE A 18 -6.86 16.49 10.57
CA ILE A 18 -6.26 17.16 9.41
C ILE A 18 -4.94 16.47 9.00
N GLY A 19 -4.21 15.91 9.96
CA GLY A 19 -3.05 15.06 9.70
C GLY A 19 -3.39 13.83 8.85
N ILE A 20 -4.51 13.15 9.16
CA ILE A 20 -5.00 11.99 8.38
C ILE A 20 -5.39 12.43 6.96
N LEU A 21 -6.20 13.48 6.80
CA LEU A 21 -6.58 13.97 5.47
C LEU A 21 -5.36 14.37 4.63
N SER A 22 -4.36 15.02 5.24
CA SER A 22 -3.13 15.41 4.54
C SER A 22 -2.28 14.19 4.15
N SER A 23 -2.29 13.13 4.96
CA SER A 23 -1.60 11.88 4.65
C SER A 23 -2.30 11.17 3.49
N THR A 24 -3.63 11.04 3.52
CA THR A 24 -4.41 10.46 2.42
C THR A 24 -4.22 11.25 1.13
N LEU A 25 -4.27 12.59 1.18
CA LEU A 25 -4.04 13.44 0.02
C LEU A 25 -2.61 13.26 -0.54
N ARG A 26 -1.61 13.09 0.34
CA ARG A 26 -0.23 12.84 -0.08
C ARG A 26 -0.07 11.49 -0.75
N THR A 27 -0.68 10.43 -0.19
CA THR A 27 -0.68 9.10 -0.80
C THR A 27 -1.37 9.15 -2.17
N CYS A 28 -2.55 9.77 -2.27
CA CYS A 28 -3.24 9.96 -3.54
C CYS A 28 -2.41 10.77 -4.55
N ALA A 29 -1.69 11.80 -4.09
CA ALA A 29 -0.82 12.60 -4.97
C ALA A 29 0.39 11.80 -5.49
N GLN A 30 0.95 10.90 -4.67
CA GLN A 30 2.05 10.02 -5.10
C GLN A 30 1.59 9.02 -6.17
N GLU A 31 0.40 8.43 -6.01
CA GLU A 31 -0.20 7.58 -7.04
C GLU A 31 -0.44 8.37 -8.34
N LEU A 32 -1.06 9.55 -8.22
CA LEU A 32 -1.38 10.40 -9.36
C LEU A 32 -0.12 10.84 -10.13
N GLN A 33 1.01 11.03 -9.45
CA GLN A 33 2.27 11.43 -10.08
C GLN A 33 2.77 10.40 -11.11
N SER A 34 2.68 9.10 -10.79
CA SER A 34 3.10 8.02 -11.69
C SER A 34 2.25 8.00 -12.98
N TYR A 35 0.93 8.09 -12.82
CA TYR A 35 0.00 8.14 -13.96
C TYR A 35 0.07 9.46 -14.74
N SER A 36 0.42 10.56 -14.09
CA SER A 36 0.50 11.88 -14.71
C SER A 36 1.56 11.95 -15.80
N VAL A 37 2.68 11.23 -15.68
CA VAL A 37 3.74 11.25 -16.72
C VAL A 37 3.23 10.61 -18.01
N CYS A 38 2.59 9.45 -17.91
CA CYS A 38 1.98 8.76 -19.04
C CYS A 38 0.85 9.60 -19.67
N LEU A 39 -0.02 10.18 -18.82
CA LEU A 39 -1.07 11.11 -19.25
C LEU A 39 -0.49 12.30 -20.01
N MET A 40 0.59 12.92 -19.51
CA MET A 40 1.15 14.12 -20.11
C MET A 40 1.71 13.85 -21.51
N VAL A 41 2.34 12.69 -21.74
CA VAL A 41 2.84 12.29 -23.07
C VAL A 41 1.69 12.10 -24.06
N VAL A 42 0.68 11.31 -23.69
CA VAL A 42 -0.49 11.04 -24.56
C VAL A 42 -1.28 12.32 -24.81
N PHE A 43 -1.50 13.12 -23.77
CA PHE A 43 -2.22 14.38 -23.86
C PHE A 43 -1.51 15.38 -24.77
N MET A 44 -0.19 15.54 -24.63
CA MET A 44 0.58 16.43 -25.49
C MET A 44 0.55 15.99 -26.96
N ALA A 45 0.53 14.69 -27.25
CA ALA A 45 0.38 14.20 -28.62
C ALA A 45 -0.95 14.64 -29.24
N PHE A 46 -2.06 14.58 -28.48
CA PHE A 46 -3.36 15.07 -28.94
C PHE A 46 -3.42 16.60 -29.03
N VAL A 47 -2.79 17.34 -28.12
CA VAL A 47 -2.71 18.80 -28.19
C VAL A 47 -2.02 19.23 -29.49
N VAL A 48 -0.89 18.61 -29.83
CA VAL A 48 -0.18 18.88 -31.09
C VAL A 48 -1.02 18.48 -32.30
N LEU A 49 -1.72 17.33 -32.24
CA LEU A 49 -2.64 16.90 -33.29
C LEU A 49 -3.76 17.94 -33.53
N PHE A 50 -4.42 18.42 -32.49
CA PHE A 50 -5.47 19.43 -32.62
C PHE A 50 -4.93 20.78 -33.07
N TRP A 51 -3.76 21.19 -32.58
CA TRP A 51 -3.07 22.39 -33.06
C TRP A 51 -2.80 22.31 -34.58
N LEU A 52 -2.33 21.16 -35.07
CA LEU A 52 -2.08 20.94 -36.50
C LEU A 52 -3.37 20.85 -37.34
N LEU A 53 -4.40 20.19 -36.83
CA LEU A 53 -5.67 19.99 -37.56
C LEU A 53 -6.52 21.27 -37.62
N LEU A 54 -6.60 22.01 -36.53
CA LEU A 54 -7.58 23.07 -36.33
C LEU A 54 -6.94 24.46 -36.21
N GLY A 55 -5.62 24.56 -36.01
CA GLY A 55 -5.00 25.82 -35.63
C GLY A 55 -5.04 26.93 -36.69
N ARG A 56 -5.26 26.57 -37.96
CA ARG A 56 -5.49 27.58 -39.02
C ARG A 56 -6.93 28.06 -39.13
N HIS A 57 -7.88 27.30 -38.59
CA HIS A 57 -9.32 27.51 -38.81
C HIS A 57 -10.05 27.94 -37.54
N VAL A 58 -9.56 27.55 -36.37
CA VAL A 58 -10.21 27.80 -35.07
C VAL A 58 -9.26 28.57 -34.16
N ARG A 59 -9.70 29.73 -33.66
CA ARG A 59 -8.89 30.64 -32.84
C ARG A 59 -8.40 29.99 -31.54
N GLU A 60 -9.24 29.14 -30.96
CA GLU A 60 -8.96 28.31 -29.78
C GLU A 60 -7.76 27.37 -29.98
N PHE A 61 -7.43 27.03 -31.23
CA PHE A 61 -6.29 26.19 -31.56
C PHE A 61 -5.16 26.96 -32.25
N SER A 62 -5.17 28.29 -32.26
CA SER A 62 -4.21 29.09 -33.05
C SER A 62 -2.76 28.97 -32.57
N THR A 63 -2.53 28.88 -31.26
CA THR A 63 -1.20 28.76 -30.65
C THR A 63 -1.18 27.53 -29.76
N PHE A 64 0.00 26.92 -29.59
CA PHE A 64 0.19 25.76 -28.72
C PHE A 64 -0.41 25.94 -27.31
N VAL A 65 -0.24 27.12 -26.69
CA VAL A 65 -0.79 27.41 -25.35
C VAL A 65 -2.32 27.43 -25.37
N TYR A 66 -2.93 28.08 -26.37
CA TYR A 66 -4.38 28.07 -26.53
C TYR A 66 -4.91 26.66 -26.81
N SER A 67 -4.26 25.90 -27.70
CA SER A 67 -4.62 24.50 -27.97
C SER A 67 -4.54 23.63 -26.72
N PHE A 68 -3.56 23.86 -25.84
CA PHE A 68 -3.45 23.16 -24.57
C PHE A 68 -4.63 23.50 -23.63
N GLU A 69 -4.94 24.78 -23.48
CA GLU A 69 -6.08 25.26 -22.68
C GLU A 69 -7.42 24.73 -23.21
N SER A 70 -7.63 24.79 -24.52
CA SER A 70 -8.84 24.30 -25.18
C SER A 70 -8.93 22.77 -25.11
N SER A 71 -7.82 22.04 -25.14
CA SER A 71 -7.80 20.58 -24.93
C SER A 71 -8.19 20.21 -23.49
N ILE A 72 -7.77 21.00 -22.48
CA ILE A 72 -8.22 20.82 -21.09
C ILE A 72 -9.72 21.12 -20.99
N SER A 73 -10.19 22.19 -21.62
CA SER A 73 -11.61 22.55 -21.63
C SER A 73 -12.46 21.47 -22.30
N MET A 74 -11.95 20.88 -23.38
CA MET A 74 -12.55 19.72 -24.04
C MET A 74 -12.58 18.49 -23.13
N MET A 75 -11.54 18.25 -22.34
CA MET A 75 -11.51 17.18 -21.33
C MET A 75 -12.63 17.36 -20.28
N LEU A 76 -12.90 18.61 -19.89
CA LEU A 76 -14.00 19.00 -18.99
C LEU A 76 -15.37 19.05 -19.70
N LYS A 77 -15.43 18.65 -20.98
CA LYS A 77 -16.61 18.72 -21.85
C LYS A 77 -17.17 20.14 -22.05
N LYS A 78 -16.32 21.15 -21.92
CA LYS A 78 -16.62 22.54 -22.22
C LYS A 78 -15.94 22.91 -23.53
N PHE A 79 -16.61 22.65 -24.65
CA PHE A 79 -16.06 22.93 -25.98
C PHE A 79 -17.17 23.26 -26.97
N ASN A 80 -16.84 24.05 -28.00
CA ASN A 80 -17.71 24.28 -29.14
C ASN A 80 -17.33 23.30 -30.27
N TYR A 81 -18.11 22.23 -30.42
CA TYR A 81 -17.85 21.21 -31.44
C TYR A 81 -18.14 21.73 -32.85
N ASP A 82 -19.11 22.63 -32.99
CA ASP A 82 -19.61 23.08 -34.30
C ASP A 82 -18.52 23.78 -35.11
N ASP A 83 -17.73 24.64 -34.46
CA ASP A 83 -16.60 25.35 -35.07
C ASP A 83 -15.49 24.38 -35.52
N MET A 84 -15.26 23.31 -34.75
CA MET A 84 -14.26 22.30 -35.06
C MET A 84 -14.69 21.40 -36.21
N TYR A 85 -15.98 21.08 -36.27
CA TYR A 85 -16.57 20.28 -37.34
C TYR A 85 -16.60 21.05 -38.66
N ALA A 86 -16.92 22.35 -38.62
CA ALA A 86 -16.91 23.22 -39.79
C ALA A 86 -15.51 23.38 -40.41
N ALA A 87 -14.46 23.36 -39.59
CA ALA A 87 -13.08 23.44 -40.04
C ALA A 87 -12.62 22.17 -40.78
N GLN A 88 -12.85 20.99 -40.19
CA GLN A 88 -12.43 19.71 -40.75
C GLN A 88 -13.43 18.59 -40.40
N PRO A 89 -14.45 18.35 -41.24
CA PRO A 89 -15.56 17.47 -40.89
C PRO A 89 -15.19 15.98 -40.85
N VAL A 90 -14.06 15.55 -41.43
CA VAL A 90 -13.66 14.13 -41.47
C VAL A 90 -12.69 13.77 -40.35
N LEU A 91 -11.61 14.55 -40.18
CA LEU A 91 -10.56 14.23 -39.19
C LEU A 91 -10.91 14.67 -37.77
N THR A 92 -11.69 15.75 -37.60
CA THR A 92 -12.10 16.24 -36.28
C THR A 92 -12.90 15.20 -35.49
N PRO A 93 -13.95 14.54 -36.04
CA PRO A 93 -14.71 13.54 -35.30
C PRO A 93 -13.85 12.32 -34.89
N ILE A 94 -12.94 11.88 -35.76
CA ILE A 94 -12.04 10.75 -35.48
C ILE A 94 -11.10 11.12 -34.33
N ALA A 95 -10.41 12.26 -34.45
CA ALA A 95 -9.50 12.77 -33.42
C ALA A 95 -10.23 12.98 -32.08
N PHE A 96 -11.43 13.58 -32.12
CA PHE A 96 -12.26 13.81 -30.95
C PHE A 96 -12.69 12.51 -30.27
N PHE A 97 -13.14 11.53 -31.05
CA PHE A 97 -13.55 10.23 -30.52
C PHE A 97 -12.38 9.50 -29.87
N THR A 98 -11.22 9.45 -30.54
CA THR A 98 -10.01 8.83 -29.98
C THR A 98 -9.55 9.56 -28.73
N PHE A 99 -9.56 10.90 -28.72
CA PHE A 99 -9.22 11.71 -27.55
C PHE A 99 -10.17 11.46 -26.37
N SER A 100 -11.48 11.42 -26.64
CA SER A 100 -12.53 11.15 -25.64
C SER A 100 -12.37 9.77 -25.02
N LEU A 101 -12.14 8.75 -25.86
CA LEU A 101 -11.90 7.38 -25.41
C LEU A 101 -10.60 7.26 -24.60
N ALA A 102 -9.50 7.83 -25.09
CA ALA A 102 -8.21 7.80 -24.42
C ALA A 102 -8.29 8.47 -23.04
N THR A 103 -8.94 9.64 -22.96
CA THR A 103 -9.13 10.36 -21.69
C THR A 103 -10.00 9.55 -20.72
N ALA A 104 -11.09 8.94 -21.20
CA ALA A 104 -11.96 8.10 -20.37
C ALA A 104 -11.21 6.89 -19.80
N VAL A 105 -10.40 6.21 -20.61
CA VAL A 105 -9.57 5.08 -20.17
C VAL A 105 -8.57 5.54 -19.11
N VAL A 106 -7.91 6.70 -19.29
CA VAL A 106 -6.97 7.21 -18.29
C VAL A 106 -7.65 7.56 -16.98
N LEU A 107 -8.84 8.20 -17.01
CA LEU A 107 -9.62 8.48 -15.81
C LEU A 107 -9.99 7.20 -15.06
N ILE A 108 -10.41 6.15 -15.79
CA ILE A 108 -10.70 4.83 -15.21
C ILE A 108 -9.44 4.21 -14.60
N ASN A 109 -8.30 4.29 -15.29
CA ASN A 109 -7.04 3.72 -14.79
C ASN A 109 -6.57 4.42 -13.49
N ILE A 110 -6.76 5.73 -13.37
CA ILE A 110 -6.48 6.47 -12.14
C ILE A 110 -7.44 6.06 -11.02
N LEU A 111 -8.74 5.92 -11.32
CA LEU A 111 -9.72 5.45 -10.34
C LEU A 111 -9.39 4.04 -9.84
N LEU A 112 -9.03 3.14 -10.76
CA LEU A 112 -8.67 1.76 -10.43
C LEU A 112 -7.41 1.70 -9.57
N SER A 113 -6.40 2.50 -9.87
CA SER A 113 -5.21 2.63 -9.04
C SER A 113 -5.54 3.05 -7.61
N ILE A 114 -6.36 4.07 -7.44
CA ILE A 114 -6.78 4.54 -6.10
C ILE A 114 -7.53 3.43 -5.35
N ILE A 115 -8.41 2.70 -6.03
CA ILE A 115 -9.14 1.57 -5.43
C ILE A 115 -8.17 0.46 -5.00
N ILE A 116 -7.26 0.04 -5.87
CA ILE A 116 -6.26 -0.99 -5.57
C ILE A 116 -5.40 -0.55 -4.38
N ARG A 117 -4.92 0.69 -4.39
CA ARG A 117 -4.10 1.24 -3.31
C ARG A 117 -4.86 1.26 -1.99
N SER A 118 -6.12 1.70 -1.99
CA SER A 118 -6.96 1.68 -0.79
C SER A 118 -7.21 0.26 -0.28
N PHE A 119 -7.33 -0.73 -1.17
CA PHE A 119 -7.51 -2.12 -0.79
C PHE A 119 -6.22 -2.72 -0.20
N GLU A 120 -5.07 -2.40 -0.78
CA GLU A 120 -3.75 -2.76 -0.24
C GLU A 120 -3.50 -2.15 1.13
N ASP A 121 -3.81 -0.86 1.31
CA ASP A 121 -3.66 -0.17 2.59
C ASP A 121 -4.52 -0.84 3.68
N VAL A 122 -5.79 -1.18 3.40
CA VAL A 122 -6.67 -1.91 4.34
C VAL A 122 -6.15 -3.31 4.64
N LYS A 123 -5.69 -4.05 3.62
CA LYS A 123 -5.13 -5.39 3.80
C LYS A 123 -3.84 -5.35 4.65
N HIS A 124 -3.02 -4.34 4.46
CA HIS A 124 -1.80 -4.12 5.24
C HIS A 124 -2.13 -3.74 6.68
N ASP A 125 -3.09 -2.84 6.91
CA ASP A 125 -3.53 -2.48 8.26
C ASP A 125 -4.16 -3.65 9.03
N VAL A 126 -4.95 -4.51 8.37
CA VAL A 126 -5.45 -5.76 9.00
C VAL A 126 -4.30 -6.68 9.40
N SER A 127 -3.22 -6.74 8.61
CA SER A 127 -2.02 -7.51 8.96
C SER A 127 -1.23 -6.88 10.12
N MET A 128 -1.20 -5.54 10.23
CA MET A 128 -0.54 -4.82 11.33
C MET A 128 -1.36 -4.78 12.63
N GLN A 129 -2.70 -4.81 12.54
CA GLN A 129 -3.60 -4.88 13.70
C GLN A 129 -3.39 -6.14 14.54
N SER A 130 -2.93 -7.24 13.94
CA SER A 130 -2.56 -8.44 14.70
C SER A 130 -1.53 -8.14 15.80
N ASN A 131 -0.57 -7.27 15.51
CA ASN A 131 0.51 -6.88 16.43
C ASN A 131 0.03 -5.85 17.47
N GLU A 132 -0.83 -4.89 17.08
CA GLU A 132 -1.43 -3.94 18.04
C GLU A 132 -2.39 -4.63 19.03
N TYR A 133 -3.18 -5.62 18.58
CA TYR A 133 -4.00 -6.45 19.46
C TYR A 133 -3.15 -7.25 20.44
N GLU A 134 -2.00 -7.76 20.01
CA GLU A 134 -1.07 -8.46 20.89
C GLU A 134 -0.48 -7.52 21.97
N ILE A 135 -0.12 -6.29 21.59
CA ILE A 135 0.38 -5.26 22.53
C ILE A 135 -0.72 -4.85 23.52
N LEU A 136 -1.96 -4.65 23.08
CA LEU A 136 -3.12 -4.38 23.94
C LEU A 136 -3.40 -5.54 24.91
N ASP A 137 -3.34 -6.79 24.44
CA ASP A 137 -3.43 -7.99 25.29
C ASP A 137 -2.29 -8.04 26.32
N PHE A 138 -1.06 -7.64 25.95
CA PHE A 138 0.07 -7.53 26.86
C PHE A 138 -0.15 -6.46 27.94
N PHE A 139 -0.63 -5.26 27.59
CA PHE A 139 -0.93 -4.20 28.55
C PHE A 139 -2.08 -4.58 29.49
N ILE A 140 -3.15 -5.18 28.96
CA ILE A 140 -4.30 -5.64 29.76
C ILE A 140 -3.87 -6.78 30.71
N ASN A 141 -3.04 -7.72 30.25
CA ASN A 141 -2.51 -8.79 31.10
C ASN A 141 -1.57 -8.26 32.19
N ARG A 142 -0.72 -7.27 31.87
CA ARG A 142 0.16 -6.62 32.84
C ARG A 142 -0.63 -5.86 33.91
N MET A 143 -1.72 -5.18 33.51
CA MET A 143 -2.65 -4.48 34.39
C MET A 143 -3.46 -5.44 35.27
N LYS A 144 -3.92 -6.57 34.73
CA LYS A 144 -4.59 -7.63 35.49
C LYS A 144 -3.66 -8.29 36.52
N MET A 145 -2.38 -8.44 36.18
CA MET A 145 -1.35 -8.98 37.09
C MET A 145 -1.04 -8.00 38.24
N LEU A 146 -1.08 -6.69 37.99
CA LEU A 146 -0.89 -5.66 39.02
C LEU A 146 -2.09 -5.49 39.95
N THR A 147 -3.31 -5.71 39.45
CA THR A 147 -4.53 -5.56 40.25
C THR A 147 -4.94 -6.83 41.00
N GLY A 148 -4.17 -7.93 40.89
CA GLY A 148 -4.37 -9.16 41.67
C GLY A 148 -5.63 -9.96 41.31
N ILE A 149 -6.35 -9.58 40.24
CA ILE A 149 -7.56 -10.25 39.76
C ILE A 149 -7.21 -10.95 38.45
N GLY A 150 -6.64 -12.15 38.53
CA GLY A 150 -6.35 -12.95 37.34
C GLY A 150 -5.80 -14.32 37.69
N THR A 151 -6.65 -15.34 37.59
CA THR A 151 -6.21 -16.74 37.57
C THR A 151 -5.23 -16.93 36.42
N ALA A 152 -4.09 -17.55 36.70
CA ALA A 152 -3.11 -17.93 35.69
C ALA A 152 -3.71 -18.99 34.75
N LYS A 153 -4.48 -18.57 33.76
CA LYS A 153 -4.76 -19.42 32.61
C LYS A 153 -3.53 -19.34 31.71
N VAL A 154 -2.58 -20.24 31.95
CA VAL A 154 -1.43 -20.49 31.07
C VAL A 154 -2.00 -20.77 29.68
N ARG A 155 -1.99 -19.76 28.80
CA ARG A 155 -2.17 -20.00 27.37
C ARG A 155 -0.94 -20.78 26.91
N PRO A 156 -1.08 -21.91 26.19
CA PRO A 156 0.07 -22.60 25.64
C PRO A 156 0.83 -21.65 24.72
N LEU A 157 2.16 -21.67 24.82
CA LEU A 157 3.08 -20.79 24.10
C LEU A 157 2.81 -20.82 22.58
N PRO A 158 2.97 -19.69 21.85
CA PRO A 158 2.95 -19.71 20.39
C PRO A 158 4.04 -20.65 19.89
N ASN A 159 3.72 -21.52 18.92
CA ASN A 159 4.69 -22.40 18.27
C ASN A 159 5.73 -21.55 17.51
N MET A 160 6.80 -21.18 18.22
CA MET A 160 8.03 -20.57 17.67
C MET A 160 8.89 -21.56 16.88
N TYR A 161 8.44 -22.81 16.73
CA TYR A 161 9.05 -23.78 15.83
C TYR A 161 8.29 -23.82 14.51
N ARG A 162 8.87 -23.14 13.51
CA ARG A 162 8.64 -23.45 12.10
C ARG A 162 8.88 -24.94 11.90
N ASP A 163 7.85 -25.64 11.45
CA ASP A 163 7.91 -27.03 11.03
C ASP A 163 8.99 -27.20 9.94
N LYS A 164 10.19 -27.58 10.36
CA LYS A 164 11.09 -28.34 9.50
C LYS A 164 10.67 -29.79 9.69
N LYS A 165 10.02 -30.35 8.66
CA LYS A 165 9.77 -31.79 8.47
C LYS A 165 10.72 -32.63 9.32
N LYS A 166 10.22 -33.22 10.41
CA LYS A 166 10.96 -34.26 11.12
C LYS A 166 11.11 -35.47 10.20
N PRO A 167 12.32 -36.00 9.96
CA PRO A 167 12.44 -37.35 9.45
C PRO A 167 11.92 -38.31 10.53
N LYS A 168 11.24 -39.36 10.08
CA LYS A 168 10.59 -40.42 10.85
C LYS A 168 11.46 -40.86 12.04
N ASP A 169 10.97 -40.63 13.26
CA ASP A 169 11.66 -41.03 14.50
C ASP A 169 11.84 -42.55 14.52
N SER A 170 13.07 -43.00 14.24
CA SER A 170 13.50 -44.38 14.46
C SER A 170 13.70 -44.60 15.95
N VAL A 171 13.21 -45.74 16.44
CA VAL A 171 13.35 -46.26 17.82
C VAL A 171 14.83 -46.30 18.28
N SER A 172 15.78 -46.19 17.35
CA SER A 172 17.21 -46.12 17.60
C SER A 172 17.70 -44.87 18.35
N SER A 173 16.87 -43.84 18.57
CA SER A 173 17.24 -42.59 19.28
C SER A 173 16.84 -42.54 20.75
N PHE A 174 16.27 -43.63 21.27
CA PHE A 174 15.93 -43.78 22.69
C PHE A 174 17.15 -43.86 23.61
N PRO A 175 18.25 -44.57 23.27
CA PRO A 175 19.44 -44.67 24.12
C PRO A 175 20.04 -43.29 24.43
N ASP A 176 20.26 -42.47 23.40
CA ASP A 176 20.85 -41.14 23.53
C ASP A 176 20.06 -40.18 24.45
N LYS A 177 18.75 -40.40 24.59
CA LYS A 177 17.89 -39.59 25.46
C LYS A 177 17.95 -40.04 26.90
N VAL A 178 18.11 -41.35 27.13
CA VAL A 178 18.29 -41.92 28.46
C VAL A 178 19.64 -41.49 29.01
N ASP A 179 20.70 -41.57 28.21
CA ASP A 179 22.06 -41.18 28.61
C ASP A 179 22.11 -39.72 29.06
N ARG A 180 21.51 -38.80 28.29
CA ARG A 180 21.42 -37.37 28.67
C ARG A 180 20.62 -37.13 29.96
N LEU A 181 19.62 -37.97 30.23
CA LEU A 181 18.78 -37.83 31.41
C LEU A 181 19.51 -38.34 32.65
N VAL A 182 20.28 -39.42 32.51
CA VAL A 182 21.19 -39.92 33.55
C VAL A 182 22.26 -38.89 33.88
N ASP A 183 22.89 -38.29 32.87
CA ASP A 183 23.88 -37.21 33.06
C ASP A 183 23.27 -36.00 33.77
N PHE A 184 22.07 -35.58 33.38
CA PHE A 184 21.37 -34.47 34.01
C PHE A 184 21.04 -34.76 35.48
N ILE A 185 20.61 -35.97 35.81
CA ILE A 185 20.32 -36.36 37.19
C ILE A 185 21.62 -36.40 38.01
N ASN A 186 22.73 -36.90 37.45
CA ASN A 186 24.02 -36.95 38.11
C ASN A 186 24.56 -35.55 38.45
N ASP A 187 24.45 -34.61 37.49
CA ASP A 187 24.92 -33.24 37.67
C ASP A 187 24.05 -32.46 38.68
N PHE A 188 22.73 -32.67 38.66
CA PHE A 188 21.80 -31.86 39.46
C PHE A 188 21.55 -32.39 40.87
N TYR A 189 21.67 -33.72 41.09
CA TYR A 189 21.40 -34.34 42.40
C TYR A 189 22.63 -34.94 43.07
N PHE A 190 23.65 -35.34 42.31
CA PHE A 190 24.80 -36.09 42.84
C PHE A 190 26.13 -35.36 42.68
N GLU A 191 26.12 -34.08 42.26
CA GLU A 191 27.31 -33.22 42.10
C GLU A 191 28.49 -33.94 41.40
N ASN A 192 28.19 -34.71 40.33
CA ASN A 192 29.17 -35.49 39.56
C ASN A 192 29.95 -36.57 40.34
N GLN A 193 29.42 -37.05 41.48
CA GLN A 193 30.09 -38.10 42.27
C GLN A 193 29.85 -39.52 41.77
N MET A 194 28.94 -39.76 40.82
CA MET A 194 28.73 -41.10 40.26
C MET A 194 29.37 -41.23 38.88
N ASP A 195 30.36 -42.12 38.77
CA ASP A 195 31.00 -42.54 37.52
C ASP A 195 30.32 -43.83 37.01
N PHE A 196 29.52 -43.72 35.96
CA PHE A 196 28.87 -44.84 35.30
C PHE A 196 29.72 -45.43 34.15
N SER A 197 30.98 -45.00 33.97
CA SER A 197 31.89 -45.52 32.94
C SER A 197 32.55 -46.86 33.31
N GLY A 198 31.98 -47.59 34.29
CA GLY A 198 32.44 -48.89 34.76
C GLY A 198 31.75 -50.09 34.10
N LYS A 199 32.05 -50.29 32.80
CA LYS A 199 32.22 -51.56 32.06
C LYS A 199 31.24 -52.76 32.17
N ASP A 200 31.11 -53.41 31.00
CA ASP A 200 30.76 -54.82 30.76
C ASP A 200 29.30 -55.23 31.06
N PHE A 201 28.46 -55.27 30.01
CA PHE A 201 27.78 -56.45 29.44
C PHE A 201 26.81 -56.04 28.33
#